data_AF-A0A7X7ZC05-F1
#
_entry.id   AF-A0A7X7ZC05-F1
#
_cell.length_a   1.000
_cell.length_b   1.000
_cell.length_c   1.000
_cell.angle_alpha   90.00
_cell.angle_beta   90.00
_cell.angle_gamma   90.00
#
_symmetry.space_group_name_H-M   'P 1'
#
loop_
_entity.id
_entity.type
_entity.pdbx_description
1 polymer ?
#
loop_
_entity_poly.entity_id
_entity_poly.type
_entity_poly.pdbx_seq_one_letter_code
_entity_poly.pdbx_strand_id
1 'polypeptide(L)'
;MKLFFIYLFSLLLVFDAFPAETPDGGEIKKLTKLEILELMKENSPNDKPWIDFSSRYTKATLLSMVIPGAGQTYLGSEIKGIGFTLAFFGVGLAALSNQSNYVGREDRLKVLIETYNKAGDFTTANRAWQDIVFERSNRDRDLDRRNLYSYITIGIWVLNMVDVIFFSEDKGVDDFSSNSLPPLQVGFTSDGQFNGLAFKFNLP
;
A
#
# COMPACT_ATOMS: atom_id res chain seq x y z
N MET A 1 -4.39 8.77 -25.87
CA MET A 1 -4.09 9.86 -24.91
C MET A 1 -3.78 9.39 -23.47
N LYS A 2 -4.29 8.25 -22.98
CA LYS A 2 -4.04 7.78 -21.59
C LYS A 2 -2.58 7.37 -21.28
N LEU A 3 -1.76 7.06 -22.30
CA LEU A 3 -0.37 6.60 -22.15
C LEU A 3 0.66 7.73 -21.99
N PHE A 4 0.36 8.96 -22.43
CA PHE A 4 1.32 10.07 -22.41
C PHE A 4 1.51 10.64 -20.98
N PHE A 5 0.52 10.47 -20.12
CA PHE A 5 0.53 11.03 -18.76
C PHE A 5 1.18 10.14 -17.70
N ILE A 6 1.27 8.82 -17.97
CA ILE A 6 2.05 7.90 -17.13
C ILE A 6 3.53 8.29 -17.17
N TYR A 7 4.01 8.77 -18.32
CA TYR A 7 5.36 9.34 -18.46
C TYR A 7 5.54 10.66 -17.68
N LEU A 8 4.53 11.52 -17.63
CA LEU A 8 4.60 12.79 -16.90
C LEU A 8 4.61 12.59 -15.37
N PHE A 9 3.86 11.61 -14.87
CA PHE A 9 3.87 11.25 -13.45
C PHE A 9 5.17 10.53 -13.04
N SER A 10 5.79 9.80 -13.98
CA SER A 10 7.14 9.24 -13.80
C SER A 10 8.24 10.32 -13.76
N LEU A 11 8.03 11.44 -14.46
CA LEU A 11 8.96 12.57 -14.50
C LEU A 11 8.93 13.43 -13.23
N LEU A 12 7.79 13.46 -12.52
CA LEU A 12 7.58 14.25 -11.31
C LEU A 12 8.29 13.69 -10.06
N LEU A 13 8.87 12.49 -10.13
CA LEU A 13 9.68 11.92 -9.05
C LEU A 13 11.20 12.19 -9.20
N VAL A 14 11.64 12.94 -10.22
CA VAL A 14 13.09 13.08 -10.54
C VAL A 14 13.66 14.51 -10.49
N PHE A 15 12.89 15.59 -10.33
CA PHE A 15 13.51 16.93 -10.34
C PHE A 15 12.99 17.90 -9.27
N ASP A 16 13.73 18.01 -8.18
CA ASP A 16 14.00 19.29 -7.53
C ASP A 16 15.05 20.03 -8.38
N ALA A 17 14.65 21.00 -9.23
CA ALA A 17 15.47 22.16 -9.60
C ALA A 17 14.74 23.10 -10.59
N PHE A 18 14.84 24.40 -10.27
CA PHE A 18 14.61 25.62 -11.06
C PHE A 18 13.28 26.39 -10.87
N PRO A 19 13.38 27.71 -10.56
CA PRO A 19 12.23 28.60 -10.46
C PRO A 19 11.85 29.14 -11.84
N ALA A 20 10.55 29.33 -12.08
CA ALA A 20 10.05 30.02 -13.26
C ALA A 20 9.62 31.45 -12.89
N GLU A 21 10.34 32.44 -13.40
CA GLU A 21 9.86 33.82 -13.49
C GLU A 21 8.78 33.94 -14.57
N THR A 22 7.80 34.83 -14.36
CA THR A 22 6.74 35.12 -15.32
C THR A 22 6.89 36.57 -15.82
N PRO A 23 6.85 36.82 -17.14
CA PRO A 23 6.68 38.15 -17.68
C PRO A 23 5.25 38.39 -18.18
N ASP A 24 4.84 39.64 -18.01
CA ASP A 24 3.74 40.37 -18.64
C ASP A 24 2.38 40.44 -17.93
N GLY A 25 2.15 41.65 -17.41
CA GLY A 25 0.91 42.12 -16.84
C GLY A 25 -0.15 42.42 -17.89
N GLY A 26 -1.28 41.72 -17.74
CA GLY A 26 -2.59 42.18 -18.17
C GLY A 26 -3.54 42.12 -16.97
N GLU A 27 -4.33 43.16 -16.76
CA GLU A 27 -5.34 43.18 -15.70
C GLU A 27 -6.38 42.07 -15.91
N ILE A 28 -6.35 41.07 -15.03
CA ILE A 28 -7.33 39.98 -15.02
C ILE A 28 -8.59 40.51 -14.35
N LYS A 29 -9.68 40.61 -15.13
CA LYS A 29 -11.03 40.82 -14.58
C LYS A 29 -11.31 39.69 -13.59
N LYS A 30 -11.41 40.03 -12.31
CA LYS A 30 -11.52 39.08 -11.20
C LYS A 30 -12.91 38.43 -11.20
N LEU A 31 -13.05 37.35 -11.97
CA LEU A 31 -14.24 36.51 -11.99
C LEU A 31 -14.50 35.95 -10.60
N THR A 32 -15.72 36.08 -10.12
CA THR A 32 -16.11 35.54 -8.83
C THR A 32 -16.14 34.02 -8.88
N LYS A 33 -15.91 33.37 -7.74
CA LYS A 33 -15.90 31.89 -7.64
C LYS A 33 -17.18 31.26 -8.20
N LEU A 34 -18.31 31.97 -8.09
CA LEU A 34 -19.62 31.54 -8.59
C LEU A 34 -19.69 31.56 -10.12
N GLU A 35 -19.22 32.62 -10.77
CA GLU A 35 -19.21 32.74 -12.24
C GLU A 35 -18.28 31.71 -12.89
N ILE A 36 -17.14 31.42 -12.25
CA ILE A 36 -16.21 30.37 -12.70
C ILE A 36 -16.88 28.99 -12.58
N LEU A 37 -17.66 28.75 -11.53
CA LEU A 37 -18.38 27.50 -11.31
C LEU A 37 -19.54 27.32 -12.31
N GLU A 38 -20.26 28.39 -12.64
CA GLU A 38 -21.34 28.35 -13.63
C GLU A 38 -20.81 28.10 -15.05
N LEU A 39 -19.73 28.80 -15.44
CA LEU A 39 -19.10 28.61 -16.74
C LEU A 39 -18.48 27.21 -16.93
N MET A 40 -18.00 26.59 -15.84
CA MET A 40 -17.51 25.22 -15.87
C MET A 40 -18.64 24.19 -15.99
N LYS A 41 -19.82 24.48 -15.44
CA LYS A 41 -20.98 23.58 -15.44
C LYS A 41 -21.74 23.58 -16.78
N GLU A 42 -21.73 24.69 -17.51
CA GLU A 42 -22.48 24.84 -18.77
C GLU A 42 -21.80 24.16 -19.97
N ASN A 43 -20.49 23.94 -19.93
CA ASN A 43 -19.68 23.46 -21.08
C ASN A 43 -19.14 22.03 -20.96
N SER A 44 -19.63 21.21 -20.04
CA SER A 44 -19.07 19.87 -19.82
C SER A 44 -20.03 18.75 -20.26
N PRO A 45 -19.80 18.13 -21.44
CA PRO A 45 -20.49 16.91 -21.82
C PRO A 45 -19.84 15.74 -21.06
N ASN A 46 -20.61 15.11 -20.16
CA ASN A 46 -20.27 13.99 -19.26
C ASN A 46 -19.51 14.34 -17.96
N ASP A 47 -20.14 15.17 -17.12
CA ASP A 47 -19.68 15.52 -15.78
C ASP A 47 -19.65 14.35 -14.79
N LYS A 48 -18.58 13.56 -14.83
CA LYS A 48 -17.97 13.03 -13.60
C LYS A 48 -16.61 13.70 -13.44
N PRO A 49 -16.32 14.33 -12.29
CA PRO A 49 -14.98 14.87 -12.05
C PRO A 49 -13.95 13.75 -12.17
N TRP A 50 -12.79 14.06 -12.75
CA TRP A 50 -11.61 13.17 -12.85
C TRP A 50 -11.17 12.51 -11.53
N ILE A 51 -11.54 13.10 -10.40
CA ILE A 51 -11.36 12.57 -9.05
C ILE A 51 -12.72 12.72 -8.34
N ASP A 52 -13.28 11.60 -7.91
CA ASP A 52 -14.52 11.55 -7.17
C ASP A 52 -14.22 11.57 -5.66
N PHE A 53 -14.60 12.65 -4.99
CA PHE A 53 -14.43 12.82 -3.54
C PHE A 53 -15.70 12.49 -2.76
N SER A 54 -16.61 11.71 -3.32
CA SER A 54 -17.78 11.24 -2.58
C SER A 54 -17.35 10.45 -1.34
N SER A 55 -18.26 10.36 -0.37
CA SER A 55 -18.05 9.59 0.86
C SER A 55 -17.64 8.15 0.55
N ARG A 56 -18.20 7.58 -0.52
CA ARG A 56 -17.93 6.20 -0.95
C ARG A 56 -16.51 6.04 -1.48
N TYR A 57 -16.04 6.92 -2.36
CA TYR A 57 -14.65 6.91 -2.83
C TYR A 57 -13.63 7.22 -1.72
N THR A 58 -13.99 8.09 -0.78
CA THR A 58 -13.14 8.37 0.39
C THR A 58 -12.97 7.13 1.25
N LYS A 59 -14.07 6.42 1.56
CA LYS A 59 -14.03 5.13 2.27
C LYS A 59 -13.23 4.08 1.50
N ALA A 60 -13.44 3.97 0.19
CA ALA A 60 -12.70 3.05 -0.67
C ALA A 60 -11.19 3.31 -0.60
N THR A 61 -10.80 4.58 -0.68
CA THR A 61 -9.39 5.00 -0.60
C THR A 61 -8.79 4.65 0.76
N LEU A 62 -9.49 4.93 1.86
CA LEU A 62 -9.04 4.58 3.22
C LEU A 62 -8.90 3.06 3.40
N LEU A 63 -9.84 2.28 2.87
CA LEU A 63 -9.76 0.81 2.90
C LEU A 63 -8.53 0.32 2.14
N SER A 64 -8.28 0.86 0.95
CA SER A 64 -7.09 0.53 0.13
C SER A 64 -5.76 0.93 0.76
N MET A 65 -5.73 2.00 1.58
CA MET A 65 -4.51 2.36 2.32
C MET A 65 -4.09 1.27 3.30
N VAL A 66 -5.05 0.63 3.98
CA VAL A 66 -4.80 -0.40 4.99
C VAL A 66 -4.62 -1.77 4.34
N ILE A 67 -5.52 -2.12 3.42
CA ILE A 67 -5.53 -3.41 2.74
C ILE A 67 -5.60 -3.15 1.23
N PRO A 68 -4.47 -3.28 0.52
CA PRO A 68 -4.45 -3.16 -0.93
C PRO A 68 -5.49 -4.08 -1.58
N GLY A 69 -6.34 -3.48 -2.41
CA GLY A 69 -7.43 -4.13 -3.12
C GLY A 69 -8.81 -3.97 -2.47
N ALA A 70 -8.87 -3.62 -1.18
CA ALA A 70 -10.14 -3.50 -0.47
C ALA A 70 -11.03 -2.38 -1.01
N GLY A 71 -10.46 -1.24 -1.42
CA GLY A 71 -11.20 -0.15 -2.03
C GLY A 71 -11.81 -0.52 -3.38
N GLN A 72 -11.05 -1.23 -4.23
CA GLN A 72 -11.55 -1.75 -5.51
C GLN A 72 -12.73 -2.72 -5.29
N THR A 73 -12.60 -3.64 -4.34
CA THR A 73 -13.69 -4.55 -3.96
C THR A 73 -14.90 -3.78 -3.44
N TYR A 74 -14.68 -2.76 -2.60
CA TYR A 74 -15.76 -1.93 -2.07
C TYR A 74 -16.51 -1.16 -3.16
N LEU A 75 -15.81 -0.69 -4.19
CA LEU A 75 -16.40 -0.04 -5.37
C LEU A 75 -17.04 -1.05 -6.37
N GLY A 76 -17.06 -2.35 -6.06
CA GLY A 76 -17.68 -3.39 -6.90
C GLY A 76 -16.76 -3.97 -7.97
N SER A 77 -15.46 -3.66 -7.96
CA SER A 77 -14.45 -4.23 -8.86
C SER A 77 -13.69 -5.39 -8.19
N GLU A 78 -14.40 -6.48 -7.89
CA GLU A 78 -13.86 -7.62 -7.12
C GLU A 78 -12.58 -8.24 -7.72
N ILE A 79 -12.54 -8.44 -9.05
CA ILE A 79 -11.39 -9.05 -9.72
C ILE A 79 -10.13 -8.18 -9.55
N LYS A 80 -10.27 -6.85 -9.67
CA LYS A 80 -9.16 -5.92 -9.43
C LYS A 80 -8.72 -5.97 -7.97
N GLY A 81 -9.68 -5.95 -7.05
CA GLY A 81 -9.41 -6.01 -5.62
C GLY A 81 -8.64 -7.25 -5.22
N ILE A 82 -9.14 -8.44 -5.60
CA ILE A 82 -8.46 -9.72 -5.35
C ILE A 82 -7.06 -9.73 -5.97
N GLY A 83 -6.91 -9.22 -7.20
CA GLY A 83 -5.61 -9.14 -7.87
C GLY A 83 -4.58 -8.34 -7.07
N PHE A 84 -4.95 -7.14 -6.61
CA PHE A 84 -4.06 -6.32 -5.77
C PHE A 84 -3.78 -6.97 -4.41
N THR A 85 -4.80 -7.52 -3.75
CA THR A 85 -4.65 -8.19 -2.46
C THR A 85 -3.68 -9.38 -2.56
N LEU A 86 -3.88 -10.28 -3.53
CA LEU A 86 -3.03 -11.46 -3.72
C LEU A 86 -1.60 -11.08 -4.10
N ALA A 87 -1.43 -10.09 -4.98
CA ALA A 87 -0.11 -9.62 -5.36
C ALA A 87 0.64 -9.00 -4.17
N PHE A 88 -0.04 -8.15 -3.40
CA PHE A 88 0.55 -7.50 -2.23
C PHE A 88 0.95 -8.50 -1.15
N PHE A 89 0.03 -9.38 -0.71
CA PHE A 89 0.34 -10.35 0.32
C PHE A 89 1.31 -11.43 -0.17
N GLY A 90 1.21 -11.88 -1.42
CA GLY A 90 2.12 -12.85 -2.00
C GLY A 90 3.58 -12.38 -1.96
N VAL A 91 3.84 -11.16 -2.44
CA VAL A 91 5.20 -10.60 -2.44
C VAL A 91 5.60 -10.10 -1.05
N GLY A 92 4.68 -9.51 -0.28
CA GLY A 92 4.94 -9.01 1.06
C GLY A 92 5.35 -10.11 2.03
N LEU A 93 4.68 -11.27 1.99
CA LEU A 93 5.07 -12.43 2.79
C LEU A 93 6.46 -12.97 2.37
N ALA A 94 6.77 -12.95 1.08
CA ALA A 94 8.11 -13.29 0.61
C ALA A 94 9.17 -12.32 1.17
N ALA A 95 8.90 -11.01 1.20
CA ALA A 95 9.80 -10.03 1.81
C ALA A 95 10.03 -10.31 3.31
N LEU A 96 8.96 -10.59 4.06
CA LEU A 96 9.03 -10.91 5.49
C LEU A 96 9.80 -12.21 5.75
N SER A 97 9.61 -13.24 4.93
CA SER A 97 10.35 -14.49 5.02
C SER A 97 11.86 -14.27 4.82
N ASN A 98 12.24 -13.48 3.81
CA ASN A 98 13.66 -13.17 3.57
C ASN A 98 14.25 -12.27 4.66
N GLN A 99 13.45 -11.39 5.27
CA GLN A 99 13.89 -10.62 6.44
C GLN A 99 14.21 -11.55 7.62
N SER A 100 13.36 -12.52 7.91
CA SER A 100 13.61 -13.51 8.98
C SER A 100 14.90 -14.30 8.72
N ASN A 101 15.10 -14.76 7.48
CA ASN A 101 16.32 -15.47 7.09
C ASN A 101 17.58 -14.60 7.24
N TYR A 102 17.51 -13.33 6.81
CA TYR A 102 18.60 -12.38 6.97
C TYR A 102 19.00 -12.21 8.44
N VAL A 103 18.03 -11.99 9.33
CA VAL A 103 18.30 -11.86 10.78
C VAL A 103 18.91 -13.14 11.35
N GLY A 104 18.35 -14.31 11.00
CA GLY A 104 18.89 -15.60 11.45
C GLY A 104 20.34 -15.85 11.02
N ARG A 105 20.71 -15.42 9.80
CA ARG A 105 22.09 -15.52 9.32
C ARG A 105 23.04 -14.53 9.96
N GLU A 106 22.58 -13.31 10.25
CA GLU A 106 23.35 -12.34 11.03
C GLU A 106 23.73 -12.89 12.40
N ASP A 107 22.78 -13.55 13.08
CA ASP A 107 23.07 -14.19 14.37
C ASP A 107 24.00 -15.39 14.22
N ARG A 108 23.83 -16.20 13.17
CA ARG A 108 24.75 -17.31 12.87
C ARG A 108 26.18 -16.84 12.61
N LEU A 109 26.34 -15.73 11.86
CA LEU A 109 27.65 -15.14 11.58
C LEU A 109 28.37 -14.71 12.86
N LYS A 110 27.67 -14.12 13.82
CA LYS A 110 28.27 -13.74 15.12
C LYS A 110 28.83 -14.96 15.84
N VAL A 111 28.08 -16.05 15.90
CA VAL A 111 28.52 -17.31 16.54
C VAL A 111 29.73 -17.91 15.81
N LEU A 112 29.73 -17.90 14.48
CA LEU A 112 30.84 -18.44 13.68
C LEU A 112 32.12 -17.59 13.85
N ILE A 113 31.99 -16.27 13.88
CA ILE A 113 33.11 -15.34 14.15
C ILE A 113 33.68 -15.61 15.55
N GLU A 114 32.82 -15.81 16.56
CA GLU A 114 33.25 -16.16 17.90
C GLU A 114 33.99 -17.51 17.93
N THR A 115 33.48 -18.51 17.20
CA THR A 115 34.11 -19.83 17.07
C THR A 115 35.49 -19.74 16.42
N TYR A 116 35.61 -18.94 15.35
CA TYR A 116 36.87 -18.66 14.69
C TYR A 116 37.89 -18.02 15.64
N ASN A 117 37.47 -16.98 16.39
CA ASN A 117 38.35 -16.26 17.32
C ASN A 117 38.79 -17.12 18.51
N LYS A 118 37.99 -18.12 18.90
CA LYS A 118 38.29 -19.05 20.00
C LYS A 118 38.99 -20.33 19.51
N ALA A 119 39.22 -20.48 18.22
CA ALA A 119 39.82 -21.69 17.68
C ALA A 119 41.28 -21.82 18.14
N GLY A 120 41.59 -22.93 18.83
CA GLY A 120 42.96 -23.24 19.28
C GLY A 120 43.81 -23.94 18.23
N ASP A 121 43.22 -24.35 17.11
CA ASP A 121 43.87 -25.10 16.04
C ASP A 121 43.44 -24.63 14.65
N PHE A 122 44.31 -24.88 13.66
CA PHE A 122 44.09 -24.47 12.28
C PHE A 122 42.87 -25.14 11.63
N THR A 123 42.56 -26.39 11.96
CA THR A 123 41.48 -27.12 11.31
C THR A 123 40.12 -26.53 11.71
N THR A 124 39.93 -26.25 12.99
CA THR A 124 38.73 -25.59 13.53
C THR A 124 38.60 -24.17 12.99
N ALA A 125 39.69 -23.39 12.99
CA ALA A 125 39.70 -22.04 12.45
C ALA A 125 39.36 -22.02 10.95
N ASN A 126 39.97 -22.91 10.16
CA ASN A 126 39.72 -23.00 8.72
C ASN A 126 38.27 -23.41 8.43
N ARG A 127 37.70 -24.38 9.17
CA ARG A 127 36.29 -24.75 9.01
C ARG A 127 35.36 -23.58 9.34
N ALA A 128 35.55 -22.92 10.48
CA ALA A 128 34.75 -21.76 10.86
C ALA A 128 34.86 -20.64 9.82
N TRP A 129 36.04 -20.40 9.26
CA TRP A 129 36.24 -19.43 8.19
C TRP A 129 35.45 -19.76 6.91
N GLN A 130 35.48 -21.01 6.45
CA GLN A 130 34.70 -21.44 5.28
C GLN A 130 33.20 -21.25 5.52
N ASP A 131 32.71 -21.59 6.72
CA ASP A 131 31.32 -21.38 7.11
C ASP A 131 30.95 -19.88 7.15
N ILE A 132 31.85 -19.01 7.65
CA ILE A 132 31.64 -17.54 7.63
C ILE A 132 31.49 -17.03 6.21
N VAL A 133 32.38 -17.43 5.29
CA VAL A 133 32.33 -16.98 3.90
C VAL A 133 31.03 -17.44 3.23
N PHE A 134 30.64 -18.70 3.45
CA PHE A 134 29.41 -19.27 2.92
C PHE A 134 28.16 -18.55 3.48
N GLU A 135 28.07 -18.37 4.79
CA GLU A 135 26.94 -17.70 5.42
C GLU A 135 26.83 -16.23 5.07
N ARG A 136 27.97 -15.54 4.93
CA ARG A 136 27.99 -14.14 4.45
C ARG A 136 27.40 -14.04 3.05
N SER A 137 27.81 -14.92 2.13
CA SER A 137 27.25 -14.94 0.77
C SER A 137 25.74 -15.24 0.76
N ASN A 138 25.27 -16.15 1.62
CA ASN A 138 23.82 -16.43 1.71
C ASN A 138 23.05 -15.25 2.30
N ARG A 139 23.59 -14.61 3.34
CA ARG A 139 23.03 -13.42 3.96
C ARG A 139 22.88 -12.28 2.95
N ASP A 140 23.91 -12.03 2.15
CA ASP A 140 23.88 -10.95 1.14
C ASP A 140 22.79 -11.22 0.09
N ARG A 141 22.63 -12.48 -0.33
CA ARG A 141 21.53 -12.89 -1.21
C ARG A 141 20.15 -12.70 -0.57
N ASP A 142 19.99 -13.02 0.71
CA ASP A 142 18.72 -12.83 1.43
C ASP A 142 18.43 -11.34 1.63
N LEU A 143 19.46 -10.50 1.82
CA LEU A 143 19.34 -9.04 1.87
C LEU A 143 18.83 -8.48 0.54
N ASP A 144 19.45 -8.89 -0.58
CA ASP A 144 19.06 -8.45 -1.91
C ASP A 144 17.61 -8.87 -2.23
N ARG A 145 17.25 -10.12 -1.94
CA ARG A 145 15.88 -10.63 -2.15
C ARG A 145 14.86 -9.91 -1.31
N ARG A 146 15.15 -9.69 -0.02
CA ARG A 146 14.28 -8.91 0.87
C ARG A 146 14.05 -7.52 0.29
N ASN A 147 15.11 -6.81 -0.08
CA ASN A 147 15.01 -5.45 -0.61
C ASN A 147 14.18 -5.44 -1.90
N LEU A 148 14.46 -6.36 -2.82
CA LEU A 148 13.68 -6.51 -4.06
C LEU A 148 12.18 -6.72 -3.78
N TYR A 149 11.82 -7.68 -2.93
CA TYR A 149 10.42 -7.95 -2.61
C TYR A 149 9.77 -6.79 -1.84
N SER A 150 10.49 -6.10 -0.96
CA SER A 150 9.99 -4.89 -0.30
C SER A 150 9.69 -3.77 -1.31
N TYR A 151 10.57 -3.52 -2.27
CA TYR A 151 10.32 -2.51 -3.32
C TYR A 151 9.13 -2.88 -4.20
N ILE A 152 9.00 -4.14 -4.60
CA ILE A 152 7.84 -4.61 -5.35
C ILE A 152 6.56 -4.46 -4.53
N THR A 153 6.58 -4.81 -3.24
CA THR A 153 5.43 -4.68 -2.34
C THR A 153 4.96 -3.23 -2.22
N ILE A 154 5.90 -2.30 -2.02
CA ILE A 154 5.61 -0.86 -2.00
C ILE A 154 5.06 -0.41 -3.37
N GLY A 155 5.66 -0.87 -4.47
CA GLY A 155 5.19 -0.56 -5.82
C GLY A 155 3.75 -1.01 -6.05
N ILE A 156 3.39 -2.23 -5.63
CA ILE A 156 2.02 -2.75 -5.70
C ILE A 156 1.07 -1.90 -4.85
N TRP A 157 1.47 -1.50 -3.65
CA TRP A 157 0.67 -0.63 -2.79
C TRP A 157 0.41 0.74 -3.46
N VAL A 158 1.45 1.37 -4.04
CA VAL A 158 1.29 2.64 -4.77
C VAL A 158 0.38 2.48 -5.98
N LEU A 159 0.56 1.41 -6.77
CA LEU A 159 -0.30 1.13 -7.92
C LEU A 159 -1.76 0.90 -7.50
N ASN A 160 -1.98 0.25 -6.35
CA ASN A 160 -3.30 0.09 -5.78
C ASN A 160 -3.97 1.44 -5.44
N MET A 161 -3.21 2.34 -4.82
CA MET A 161 -3.67 3.68 -4.46
C MET A 161 -4.00 4.52 -5.71
N VAL A 162 -3.14 4.46 -6.72
CA VAL A 162 -3.40 5.12 -8.00
C VAL A 162 -4.65 4.54 -8.68
N ASP A 163 -4.83 3.22 -8.67
CA ASP A 163 -6.01 2.59 -9.26
C ASP A 163 -7.32 2.94 -8.53
N VAL A 164 -7.34 2.98 -7.19
CA VAL A 164 -8.58 3.32 -6.46
C VAL A 164 -8.98 4.79 -6.64
N ILE A 165 -8.01 5.71 -6.69
CA ILE A 165 -8.28 7.15 -6.81
C ILE A 165 -8.68 7.55 -8.24
N PHE A 166 -8.04 6.97 -9.25
CA PHE A 166 -8.14 7.47 -10.63
C PHE A 166 -8.82 6.52 -11.62
N PHE A 167 -8.82 5.20 -11.36
CA PHE A 167 -9.18 4.19 -12.37
C PHE A 167 -10.27 3.22 -11.92
N SER A 168 -10.72 3.32 -10.68
CA SER A 168 -11.82 2.51 -10.15
C SER A 168 -13.12 3.26 -10.34
N GLU A 169 -14.03 2.63 -11.07
CA GLU A 169 -15.39 3.12 -11.22
C GLU A 169 -16.23 2.54 -10.10
N ASP A 170 -17.13 3.36 -9.56
CA ASP A 170 -18.18 2.87 -8.69
C ASP A 170 -19.20 2.06 -9.50
N LYS A 171 -19.18 0.74 -9.27
CA LYS A 171 -20.09 -0.26 -9.85
C LYS A 171 -20.99 -0.89 -8.79
N GLY A 172 -20.98 -0.36 -7.57
CA GLY A 172 -21.75 -0.91 -6.46
C GLY A 172 -23.25 -0.69 -6.63
N VAL A 173 -24.04 -1.72 -6.31
CA VAL A 173 -25.48 -1.59 -6.03
C VAL A 173 -25.60 -1.46 -4.52
N ASP A 174 -25.72 -0.21 -4.05
CA ASP A 174 -25.71 0.20 -2.64
C ASP A 174 -24.52 -0.34 -1.81
N ASP A 175 -24.32 0.23 -0.62
CA ASP A 175 -23.32 -0.28 0.33
C ASP A 175 -23.59 -1.77 0.63
N PHE A 176 -22.66 -2.48 1.28
CA PHE A 176 -22.84 -3.83 1.85
C PHE A 176 -24.01 -3.94 2.88
N SER A 177 -24.99 -3.04 2.81
CA SER A 177 -26.11 -2.74 3.69
C SER A 177 -27.48 -2.85 3.00
N SER A 178 -27.60 -3.21 1.71
CA SER A 178 -28.92 -3.45 1.11
C SER A 178 -29.42 -4.88 1.40
N ASN A 179 -29.68 -5.18 2.68
CA ASN A 179 -30.75 -6.05 3.19
C ASN A 179 -30.53 -6.42 4.67
N SER A 180 -31.34 -5.81 5.55
CA SER A 180 -31.91 -6.38 6.78
C SER A 180 -31.02 -7.05 7.84
N LEU A 181 -29.78 -6.59 8.09
CA LEU A 181 -29.10 -6.93 9.35
C LEU A 181 -29.38 -5.85 10.40
N PRO A 182 -29.88 -6.21 11.60
CA PRO A 182 -30.12 -5.23 12.65
C PRO A 182 -28.78 -4.56 13.02
N PRO A 183 -28.81 -3.29 13.46
CA PRO A 183 -27.60 -2.53 13.77
C PRO A 183 -26.73 -3.30 14.78
N LEU A 184 -25.42 -3.33 14.53
CA LEU A 184 -24.43 -3.89 15.43
C LEU A 184 -24.53 -3.16 16.78
N GLN A 185 -25.07 -3.84 17.79
CA GLN A 185 -25.13 -3.32 19.15
C GLN A 185 -23.82 -3.66 19.86
N VAL A 186 -22.95 -2.66 20.02
CA VAL A 186 -21.78 -2.76 20.90
C VAL A 186 -22.24 -2.31 22.29
N GLY A 187 -22.29 -3.25 23.23
CA GLY A 187 -22.73 -3.01 24.59
C GLY A 187 -21.78 -3.65 25.60
N PHE A 188 -21.66 -3.03 26.77
CA PHE A 188 -21.06 -3.67 27.93
C PHE A 188 -22.09 -4.62 28.53
N THR A 189 -21.82 -5.92 28.48
CA THR A 189 -22.60 -6.94 29.21
C THR A 189 -21.90 -7.25 30.53
N SER A 190 -22.69 -7.35 31.59
CA SER A 190 -22.26 -7.76 32.92
C SER A 190 -23.23 -8.84 33.39
N ASP A 191 -23.19 -10.00 32.75
CA ASP A 191 -23.77 -11.21 33.31
C ASP A 191 -22.69 -11.88 34.17
N GLY A 192 -23.04 -12.24 35.41
CA GLY A 192 -22.14 -12.45 36.56
C GLY A 192 -20.99 -13.47 36.46
N GLN A 193 -20.55 -13.86 35.27
CA GLN A 193 -19.33 -14.64 35.01
C GLN A 193 -18.42 -14.03 33.93
N PHE A 194 -18.76 -12.90 33.29
CA PHE A 194 -17.88 -12.26 32.31
C PHE A 194 -18.03 -10.73 32.29
N ASN A 195 -16.91 -10.02 32.43
CA ASN A 195 -16.81 -8.58 32.18
C ASN A 195 -16.00 -8.38 30.91
N GLY A 196 -16.64 -7.99 29.80
CA GLY A 196 -15.93 -7.72 28.56
C GLY A 196 -16.80 -7.11 27.47
N LEU A 197 -16.14 -6.70 26.38
CA LEU A 197 -16.81 -6.25 25.17
C LEU A 197 -17.35 -7.48 24.43
N ALA A 198 -18.67 -7.57 24.30
CA ALA A 198 -19.31 -8.63 23.54
C ALA A 198 -19.82 -8.10 22.21
N PHE A 199 -19.50 -8.80 21.13
CA PHE A 199 -20.11 -8.60 19.82
C PHE A 199 -21.28 -9.56 19.69
N LYS A 200 -22.50 -9.05 19.83
CA LYS A 200 -23.70 -9.86 19.66
C LYS A 200 -24.07 -9.94 18.19
N PHE A 201 -23.82 -11.08 17.58
CA PHE A 201 -24.31 -11.40 16.24
C PHE A 201 -25.68 -12.06 16.37
N ASN A 202 -26.74 -11.38 15.92
CA ASN A 202 -28.03 -12.03 15.72
C ASN A 202 -27.98 -12.72 14.35
N LEU A 203 -27.75 -14.03 14.35
CA LEU A 203 -27.89 -14.85 13.16
C LEU A 203 -29.38 -15.25 12.99
N PRO A 204 -29.87 -15.38 11.75
CA PRO A 204 -31.23 -15.88 11.47
C PRO A 204 -31.43 -17.33 11.91
#